data_AF-A0A1G2XTA3-F1
#
_entry.id   AF-A0A1G2XTA3-F1
#
_cell.length_a   1.000
_cell.length_b   1.000
_cell.length_c   1.000
_cell.angle_alpha   90.00
_cell.angle_beta   90.00
_cell.angle_gamma   90.00
#
_symmetry.space_group_name_H-M   'P 1'
#
loop_
_entity.id
_entity.type
_entity.pdbx_description
1 polymer ?
#
loop_
_entity_poly.entity_id
_entity_poly.type
_entity_poly.pdbx_seq_one_letter_code
_entity_poly.pdbx_strand_id
1 'polypeptide(L)'
;MKQIKWNIEPNPDFTRIQTVLKRAVPDRVPFYELFSDIEQQVLIAIGKQSSLPDSKNEQQHKLNRHIKYMFNVGYDYINIGRNWDFPKTKHLGTQSFPGGRTYVTSHVCEISNRKDFEKYQWPNIENLDFSRFEDVEKIAL
;
A
#
# COMPACT_ATOMS: atom_id res chain seq x y z
N MET A 1 14.38 -5.32 30.44
CA MET A 1 13.92 -4.00 29.93
C MET A 1 12.49 -3.78 30.41
N LYS A 2 12.13 -2.61 30.93
CA LYS A 2 10.74 -2.31 31.32
C LYS A 2 9.87 -2.27 30.05
N GLN A 3 8.83 -3.09 30.01
CA GLN A 3 7.85 -3.06 28.94
C GLN A 3 7.04 -1.76 29.10
N ILE A 4 7.31 -0.78 28.24
CA ILE A 4 6.54 0.47 28.21
C ILE A 4 5.16 0.12 27.68
N LYS A 5 4.14 0.29 28.51
CA LYS A 5 2.74 0.11 28.11
C LYS A 5 2.22 1.45 27.59
N TRP A 6 2.25 1.62 26.27
CA TRP A 6 1.67 2.77 25.60
C TRP A 6 0.14 2.67 25.68
N ASN A 7 -0.52 3.65 26.31
CA ASN A 7 -1.97 3.76 26.30
C ASN A 7 -2.39 4.69 25.16
N ILE A 8 -2.25 4.19 23.93
CA ILE A 8 -2.68 4.89 22.72
C ILE A 8 -4.08 4.37 22.37
N GLU A 9 -5.06 5.27 22.38
CA GLU A 9 -6.40 5.00 21.87
C GLU A 9 -6.47 5.56 20.44
N PRO A 10 -6.47 4.71 19.40
CA PRO A 10 -6.51 5.18 18.03
C PRO A 10 -7.87 5.83 17.74
N ASN A 11 -7.85 7.06 17.22
CA ASN A 11 -9.05 7.78 16.79
C ASN A 11 -8.86 8.39 15.39
N PRO A 12 -8.63 7.54 14.35
CA PRO A 12 -8.48 8.01 12.99
C PRO A 12 -9.82 8.56 12.44
N ASP A 13 -9.76 9.63 11.65
CA ASP A 13 -10.91 10.20 10.97
C ASP A 13 -10.64 10.33 9.47
N PHE A 14 -11.23 9.40 8.71
CA PHE A 14 -11.06 9.33 7.26
C PHE A 14 -11.72 10.50 6.51
N THR A 15 -12.55 11.31 7.17
CA THR A 15 -13.14 12.51 6.56
C THR A 15 -12.13 13.66 6.46
N ARG A 16 -11.05 13.65 7.25
CA ARG A 16 -10.01 14.70 7.21
C ARG A 16 -9.28 14.72 5.87
N ILE A 17 -8.90 13.55 5.35
CA ILE A 17 -8.23 13.48 4.04
C ILE A 17 -9.18 13.89 2.91
N GLN A 18 -10.44 13.48 2.98
CA GLN A 18 -11.47 13.91 2.02
C GLN A 18 -11.66 15.44 2.04
N THR A 19 -11.61 16.06 3.21
CA THR A 19 -11.73 17.51 3.40
C THR A 19 -10.56 18.24 2.72
N VAL A 20 -9.32 17.80 2.95
CA VAL A 20 -8.14 18.39 2.31
C VAL A 20 -8.17 18.22 0.79
N LEU A 21 -8.58 17.04 0.29
CA LEU A 21 -8.70 16.79 -1.16
C LEU A 21 -9.76 17.68 -1.83
N LYS A 22 -10.80 18.09 -1.08
CA LYS A 22 -11.80 19.09 -1.51
C LYS A 22 -11.34 20.54 -1.32
N ARG A 23 -10.08 20.76 -0.93
CA ARG A 23 -9.48 22.07 -0.67
C ARG A 23 -10.14 22.83 0.49
N ALA A 24 -10.69 22.10 1.45
CA ALA A 24 -11.21 22.65 2.70
C ALA A 24 -10.22 22.42 3.86
N VAL A 25 -10.46 23.08 4.99
CA VAL A 25 -9.61 23.02 6.19
C VAL A 25 -10.20 22.01 7.18
N PRO A 26 -9.51 20.91 7.51
CA PRO A 26 -9.92 19.97 8.56
C PRO A 26 -9.65 20.53 9.97
N ASP A 27 -10.15 19.85 11.00
CA ASP A 27 -9.91 20.15 12.42
C ASP A 27 -8.42 20.05 12.83
N ARG A 28 -7.67 19.18 12.15
CA ARG A 28 -6.21 19.04 12.23
C ARG A 28 -5.64 18.50 10.92
N VAL A 29 -4.33 18.64 10.74
CA VAL A 29 -3.62 18.03 9.59
C VAL A 29 -3.90 16.52 9.58
N PRO A 30 -4.43 15.94 8.47
CA PRO A 30 -4.63 14.51 8.37
C PRO A 30 -3.29 13.79 8.43
N PHE A 31 -3.21 12.73 9.21
CA PHE A 31 -2.00 11.92 9.30
C PHE A 31 -1.99 10.85 8.20
N TYR A 32 -1.03 10.96 7.27
CA TYR A 32 -0.86 10.02 6.15
C TYR A 32 0.63 9.78 5.82
N GLU A 33 0.97 8.63 5.22
CA GLU A 33 2.34 8.26 4.84
C GLU A 33 2.37 7.38 3.58
N LEU A 34 3.12 7.80 2.56
CA LEU A 34 3.10 7.13 1.25
C LEU A 34 3.46 5.62 1.31
N PHE A 35 4.43 5.23 2.13
CA PHE A 35 4.89 3.85 2.26
C PHE A 35 5.65 3.63 3.58
N SER A 36 5.41 2.49 4.23
CA SER A 36 6.10 2.04 5.44
C SER A 36 6.49 0.57 5.32
N ASP A 37 7.76 0.25 5.49
CA ASP A 37 8.31 -1.12 5.49
C ASP A 37 8.55 -1.67 6.90
N ILE A 38 8.13 -0.94 7.94
CA ILE A 38 8.37 -1.27 9.35
C ILE A 38 7.09 -1.66 10.12
N GLU A 39 6.01 -2.00 9.41
CA GLU A 39 4.69 -2.28 9.99
C GLU A 39 4.75 -3.31 11.13
N GLN A 40 5.46 -4.42 10.90
CA GLN A 40 5.57 -5.52 11.86
C GLN A 40 6.30 -5.07 13.11
N GLN A 41 7.39 -4.33 12.97
CA GLN A 41 8.21 -3.82 14.06
C GLN A 41 7.42 -2.85 14.93
N VAL A 42 6.64 -1.96 14.29
CA VAL A 42 5.76 -1.03 15.01
C VAL A 42 4.67 -1.77 15.75
N LEU A 43 3.97 -2.71 15.10
CA LEU A 43 2.92 -3.51 15.75
C LEU A 43 3.44 -4.31 16.94
N ILE A 44 4.66 -4.85 16.87
CA ILE A 44 5.33 -5.50 18.01
C ILE A 44 5.60 -4.49 19.13
N ALA A 45 6.16 -3.31 18.80
CA ALA A 45 6.52 -2.29 19.77
C ALA A 45 5.31 -1.74 20.55
N ILE A 46 4.14 -1.66 19.91
CA ILE A 46 2.89 -1.22 20.55
C ILE A 46 2.05 -2.37 21.13
N GLY A 47 2.53 -3.62 21.06
CA GLY A 47 1.84 -4.79 21.61
C GLY A 47 0.57 -5.21 20.84
N LYS A 48 0.49 -4.89 19.55
CA LYS A 48 -0.66 -5.18 18.65
C LYS A 48 -0.31 -6.18 17.55
N GLN A 49 0.73 -7.01 17.74
CA GLN A 49 1.16 -8.00 16.76
C GLN A 49 0.05 -9.00 16.41
N SER A 50 -0.01 -9.40 15.14
CA SER A 50 -0.88 -10.49 14.67
C SER A 50 -0.15 -11.84 14.77
N SER A 51 -0.88 -12.95 14.90
CA SER A 51 -0.33 -14.31 14.79
C SER A 51 0.33 -14.53 13.43
N LEU A 52 1.40 -15.33 13.36
CA LEU A 52 2.09 -15.62 12.09
C LEU A 52 1.12 -16.27 11.08
N PRO A 53 1.24 -15.95 9.78
CA PRO A 53 0.37 -16.53 8.76
C PRO A 53 0.60 -18.02 8.57
N ASP A 54 -0.49 -18.77 8.37
CA ASP A 54 -0.44 -20.03 7.63
C ASP A 54 -0.22 -19.74 6.15
N SER A 55 0.61 -20.56 5.48
CA SER A 55 1.05 -20.36 4.09
C SER A 55 -0.09 -20.22 3.07
N LYS A 56 -1.27 -20.77 3.38
CA LYS A 56 -2.45 -20.70 2.50
C LYS A 56 -3.11 -19.32 2.42
N ASN A 57 -2.82 -18.41 3.36
CA ASN A 57 -3.53 -17.13 3.44
C ASN A 57 -2.59 -15.91 3.62
N GLU A 58 -1.37 -16.01 3.10
CA GLU A 58 -0.32 -15.01 3.29
C GLU A 58 -0.73 -13.60 2.83
N GLN A 59 -1.44 -13.50 1.71
CA GLN A 59 -1.89 -12.20 1.17
C GLN A 59 -2.93 -11.53 2.05
N GLN A 60 -3.92 -12.29 2.53
CA GLN A 60 -4.93 -11.78 3.46
C GLN A 60 -4.26 -11.36 4.77
N HIS A 61 -3.29 -12.13 5.24
CA HIS A 61 -2.54 -11.80 6.44
C HIS A 61 -1.75 -10.49 6.28
N LYS A 62 -1.09 -10.29 5.14
CA LYS A 62 -0.39 -9.03 4.81
C LYS A 62 -1.36 -7.84 4.81
N LEU A 63 -2.53 -7.99 4.17
CA LEU A 63 -3.56 -6.95 4.14
C LEU A 63 -4.08 -6.63 5.55
N ASN A 64 -4.43 -7.65 6.33
CA ASN A 64 -4.86 -7.49 7.73
C ASN A 64 -3.82 -6.77 8.58
N ARG A 65 -2.54 -7.13 8.43
CA ARG A 65 -1.44 -6.49 9.16
C ARG A 65 -1.32 -5.02 8.78
N HIS A 66 -1.35 -4.71 7.48
CA HIS A 66 -1.26 -3.35 6.96
C HIS A 66 -2.38 -2.46 7.52
N ILE A 67 -3.63 -2.94 7.47
CA ILE A 67 -4.80 -2.23 8.00
C ILE A 67 -4.69 -2.01 9.51
N LYS A 68 -4.32 -3.05 10.27
CA LYS A 68 -4.10 -2.91 11.71
C LYS A 68 -3.00 -1.92 12.04
N TYR A 69 -1.91 -1.93 11.29
CA TYR A 69 -0.81 -0.98 11.45
C TYR A 69 -1.31 0.45 11.26
N MET A 70 -1.97 0.74 10.13
CA MET A 70 -2.46 2.08 9.84
C MET A 70 -3.48 2.57 10.86
N PHE A 71 -4.43 1.70 11.25
CA PHE A 71 -5.42 2.05 12.24
C PHE A 71 -4.80 2.30 13.63
N ASN A 72 -3.97 1.38 14.13
CA ASN A 72 -3.43 1.50 15.50
C ASN A 72 -2.43 2.64 15.67
N VAL A 73 -1.77 3.07 14.59
CA VAL A 73 -0.86 4.22 14.60
C VAL A 73 -1.62 5.54 14.43
N GLY A 74 -2.90 5.50 14.03
CA GLY A 74 -3.78 6.66 13.95
C GLY A 74 -3.74 7.38 12.60
N TYR A 75 -3.44 6.66 11.52
CA TYR A 75 -3.51 7.21 10.16
C TYR A 75 -4.96 7.53 9.80
N ASP A 76 -5.19 8.74 9.26
CA ASP A 76 -6.50 9.22 8.83
C ASP A 76 -6.89 8.68 7.43
N TYR A 77 -6.32 7.53 7.03
CA TYR A 77 -6.64 6.82 5.79
C TYR A 77 -6.03 5.40 5.79
N ILE A 78 -6.42 4.58 4.79
CA ILE A 78 -5.80 3.29 4.48
C ILE A 78 -5.37 3.30 3.01
N ASN A 79 -4.10 3.01 2.71
CA ASN A 79 -3.63 2.91 1.32
C ASN A 79 -3.59 1.47 0.83
N ILE A 80 -4.47 1.14 -0.11
CA ILE A 80 -4.46 -0.17 -0.78
C ILE A 80 -3.91 0.02 -2.18
N GLY A 81 -2.74 -0.58 -2.42
CA GLY A 81 -2.14 -0.66 -3.73
C GLY A 81 -2.63 -1.87 -4.51
N ARG A 82 -2.79 -1.70 -5.83
CA ARG A 82 -2.92 -2.78 -6.81
C ARG A 82 -1.89 -2.56 -7.91
N ASN A 83 -1.38 -3.65 -8.48
CA ASN A 83 -0.70 -3.56 -9.76
C ASN A 83 -1.75 -3.36 -10.86
N TRP A 84 -1.60 -2.29 -11.64
CA TRP A 84 -2.51 -1.99 -12.75
C TRP A 84 -2.19 -2.77 -14.02
N ASP A 85 -1.25 -3.73 -13.93
CA ASP A 85 -0.89 -4.70 -14.97
C ASP A 85 -0.53 -4.09 -16.32
N PHE A 86 0.00 -2.85 -16.32
CA PHE A 86 0.60 -2.24 -17.50
C PHE A 86 1.78 -3.12 -17.97
N PRO A 87 1.71 -3.70 -19.18
CA PRO A 87 2.80 -4.51 -19.71
C PRO A 87 4.06 -3.68 -19.85
N LYS A 88 5.19 -4.22 -19.41
CA LYS A 88 6.50 -3.56 -19.54
C LYS A 88 7.46 -4.52 -20.20
N THR A 89 8.26 -4.02 -21.13
CA THR A 89 9.42 -4.75 -21.64
C THR A 89 10.31 -5.13 -20.47
N LYS A 90 10.71 -6.40 -20.38
CA LYS A 90 11.61 -6.84 -19.30
C LYS A 90 12.95 -6.14 -19.43
N HIS A 91 13.34 -5.39 -18.41
CA HIS A 91 14.61 -4.68 -18.39
C HIS A 91 15.70 -5.47 -17.66
N LEU A 92 16.96 -5.20 -18.02
CA LEU A 92 18.13 -5.74 -17.32
C LEU A 92 18.12 -5.25 -15.87
N GLY A 93 18.04 -6.18 -14.92
CA GLY A 93 18.19 -5.88 -13.50
C GLY A 93 19.67 -5.88 -13.11
N THR A 94 20.11 -4.90 -12.32
CA THR A 94 21.41 -5.00 -11.63
C THR A 94 21.16 -5.46 -10.19
N GLN A 95 21.86 -6.51 -9.77
CA GLN A 95 21.85 -6.96 -8.38
C GLN A 95 22.81 -6.10 -7.56
N SER A 96 22.44 -4.84 -7.31
CA SER A 96 23.26 -3.94 -6.50
C SER A 96 22.88 -3.99 -5.01
N PHE A 97 21.72 -4.55 -4.66
CA PHE A 97 21.17 -4.64 -3.29
C PHE A 97 20.28 -5.89 -3.13
N PRO A 98 19.97 -6.35 -1.90
CA PRO A 98 18.96 -7.38 -1.66
C PRO A 98 17.63 -6.93 -2.30
N GLY A 99 17.12 -7.73 -3.24
CA GLY A 99 15.90 -7.41 -4.02
C GLY A 99 16.16 -6.89 -5.44
N GLY A 100 17.39 -6.47 -5.76
CA GLY A 100 17.75 -5.95 -7.07
C GLY A 100 17.08 -4.62 -7.42
N ARG A 101 17.62 -3.91 -8.41
CA ARG A 101 16.94 -2.75 -9.01
C ARG A 101 16.84 -2.95 -10.51
N THR A 102 15.65 -2.72 -11.04
CA THR A 102 15.42 -2.67 -12.48
C THR A 102 15.57 -1.23 -12.95
N TYR A 103 16.28 -1.04 -14.05
CA TYR A 103 16.46 0.25 -14.68
C TYR A 103 15.95 0.19 -16.11
N VAL A 104 15.27 1.23 -16.55
CA VAL A 104 14.97 1.43 -17.97
C VAL A 104 16.15 2.19 -18.57
N THR A 105 16.78 1.65 -19.61
CA THR A 105 17.79 2.39 -20.36
C THR A 105 17.13 3.43 -21.24
N SER A 106 17.72 4.61 -21.39
CA SER A 106 17.12 5.76 -22.09
C SER A 106 16.75 5.51 -23.56
N HIS A 107 17.38 4.53 -24.20
CA HIS A 107 17.09 4.14 -25.59
C HIS A 107 15.94 3.14 -25.72
N VAL A 108 15.46 2.57 -24.60
CA VAL A 108 14.29 1.69 -24.58
C VAL A 108 13.07 2.54 -24.29
N CYS A 109 12.16 2.58 -25.27
CA CYS A 109 10.90 3.29 -25.17
C CYS A 109 9.76 2.31 -25.49
N GLU A 110 8.95 1.98 -24.48
CA GLU A 110 7.80 1.07 -24.63
C GLU A 110 6.78 1.60 -25.66
N ILE A 111 6.57 2.91 -25.65
CA ILE A 111 5.67 3.62 -26.55
C ILE A 111 6.44 4.82 -27.11
N SER A 112 7.06 4.65 -28.27
CA SER A 112 7.90 5.69 -28.88
C SER A 112 7.15 6.59 -29.86
N ASN A 113 6.05 6.10 -30.41
CA ASN A 113 5.27 6.76 -31.44
C ASN A 113 3.79 6.35 -31.39
N ARG A 114 2.97 6.97 -32.24
CA ARG A 114 1.52 6.74 -32.29
C ARG A 114 1.14 5.29 -32.64
N LYS A 115 1.89 4.64 -33.54
CA LYS A 115 1.65 3.25 -33.93
C LYS A 115 1.92 2.28 -32.77
N ASP A 116 2.90 2.57 -31.92
CA ASP A 116 3.15 1.78 -30.71
C ASP A 116 2.01 1.97 -29.71
N PHE A 117 1.55 3.21 -29.52
CA PHE A 117 0.44 3.54 -28.62
C PHE A 117 -0.84 2.78 -28.99
N GLU A 118 -1.17 2.71 -30.28
CA GLU A 118 -2.34 2.00 -30.78
C GLU A 118 -2.24 0.49 -30.65
N LYS A 119 -1.01 -0.06 -30.67
CA LYS A 119 -0.75 -1.50 -30.50
C LYS A 119 -0.55 -1.92 -29.05
N TYR A 120 -0.30 -0.97 -28.16
CA TYR A 120 0.01 -1.25 -26.77
C TYR A 120 -1.16 -1.95 -26.09
N GLN A 121 -0.86 -3.00 -25.33
CA GLN A 121 -1.85 -3.80 -24.63
C GLN A 121 -2.31 -3.08 -23.35
N TRP A 122 -3.18 -2.09 -23.52
CA TRP A 122 -3.75 -1.33 -22.41
C TRP A 122 -4.49 -2.28 -21.46
N PRO A 123 -4.31 -2.15 -20.13
CA PRO A 123 -5.07 -2.92 -19.16
C PRO A 123 -6.59 -2.71 -19.36
N ASN A 124 -7.35 -3.80 -19.42
CA ASN A 124 -8.81 -3.74 -19.40
C ASN A 124 -9.28 -3.72 -17.93
N ILE A 125 -9.99 -2.66 -17.54
CA ILE A 125 -10.54 -2.47 -16.20
C ILE A 125 -11.45 -3.63 -15.78
N GLU A 126 -12.23 -4.18 -16.71
CA GLU A 126 -13.14 -5.30 -16.44
C GLU A 126 -12.41 -6.58 -16.01
N ASN A 127 -11.14 -6.71 -16.39
CA ASN A 127 -10.30 -7.87 -16.04
C ASN A 127 -9.47 -7.62 -14.77
N LEU A 128 -9.55 -6.43 -14.17
CA LEU A 128 -8.82 -6.12 -12.94
C LEU A 128 -9.59 -6.68 -11.74
N ASP A 129 -8.87 -7.39 -10.87
CA ASP A 129 -9.41 -7.93 -9.62
C ASP A 129 -9.37 -6.88 -8.50
N PHE A 130 -10.55 -6.37 -8.12
CA PHE A 130 -10.72 -5.37 -7.05
C PHE A 130 -10.97 -5.99 -5.66
N SER A 131 -10.85 -7.32 -5.50
CA SER A 131 -11.14 -8.02 -4.22
C SER A 131 -10.44 -7.40 -3.01
N ARG A 132 -9.20 -6.93 -3.16
CA ARG A 132 -8.45 -6.29 -2.07
C ARG A 132 -9.15 -5.06 -1.50
N PHE A 133 -9.88 -4.29 -2.32
CA PHE A 133 -10.64 -3.13 -1.85
C PHE A 133 -11.89 -3.57 -1.08
N GLU A 134 -12.61 -4.58 -1.58
CA GLU A 134 -13.78 -5.16 -0.92
C GLU A 134 -13.42 -5.83 0.41
N ASP A 135 -12.24 -6.45 0.49
CA ASP A 135 -11.79 -7.13 1.70
C ASP A 135 -11.49 -6.17 2.84
N VAL A 136 -11.15 -4.91 2.55
CA VAL A 136 -10.96 -3.90 3.59
C VAL A 136 -12.28 -3.53 4.27
N GLU A 137 -13.39 -3.49 3.53
CA GLU A 137 -14.71 -3.25 4.13
C GLU A 137 -15.11 -4.37 5.11
N LYS A 138 -14.63 -5.59 4.87
CA LYS A 138 -14.93 -6.77 5.70
C LYS A 138 -14.07 -6.86 6.96
N ILE A 139 -12.97 -6.10 7.03
CA ILE A 139 -12.05 -6.13 8.16
C ILE A 139 -12.58 -5.21 9.24
N ALA A 140 -13.20 -5.81 10.26
CA ALA A 140 -13.62 -5.11 11.46
C ALA A 140 -12.37 -4.53 12.18
N LEU A 141 -12.35 -3.20 12.32
CA LEU A 141 -11.33 -2.42 13.03
C LEU A 141 -11.70 -2.21 14.50
#